data_AF-A0A6C0KHG3-F1
#
_entry.id   AF-A0A6C0KHG3-F1
#
_cell.length_a   1.000
_cell.length_b   1.000
_cell.length_c   1.000
_cell.angle_alpha   90.00
_cell.angle_beta   90.00
_cell.angle_gamma   90.00
#
_symmetry.space_group_name_H-M   'P 1'
#
loop_
_entity.id
_entity.type
_entity.pdbx_description
1 polymer ?
#
loop_
_entity_poly.entity_id
_entity_poly.type
_entity_poly.pdbx_seq_one_letter_code
_entity_poly.pdbx_strand_id
1 'polypeptide(L)'
;MSTCNYCNKTFTSKYILKTHLERNKKCINARGLEITSQFICKSCEHVSMKRSDFQIHLSNCMKYAIDLEKETYEKKITEKDIHITKLEQDHHDKISGKNEYIAKLEANIAKLETKLEKFENAVVANMAATTHALDAKAAKATQLTTNNTTLTTNITVNNVLNLSQEHVKKVLTEQLDYNVVYAGQSGLAAFVVEKMLKNQAGNLIYRCVDPSRQMFEFMDENGDTVRDMKAEKLIQSLVKGEVIKIGLEQAGKGWNTDDPKLNVQRTEVFSANVNEYANLNRNNTVFRSKVSSMTT
;
A
#
# COMPACT_ATOMS: atom_id res chain seq x y z
N MET A 1 -33.11 -80.83 25.70
CA MET A 1 -33.25 -79.39 25.37
C MET A 1 -32.94 -78.54 26.60
N SER A 2 -32.51 -77.30 26.43
CA SER A 2 -32.18 -76.41 27.56
C SER A 2 -32.80 -75.03 27.33
N THR A 3 -33.42 -74.45 28.35
CA THR A 3 -34.16 -73.17 28.23
C THR A 3 -33.39 -72.03 28.89
N CYS A 4 -33.37 -70.86 28.26
CA CYS A 4 -32.80 -69.65 28.86
C CYS A 4 -33.82 -68.99 29.81
N ASN A 5 -33.48 -68.86 31.09
CA ASN A 5 -34.37 -68.27 32.10
C ASN A 5 -34.62 -66.76 31.93
N TYR A 6 -33.86 -66.08 31.05
CA TYR A 6 -33.94 -64.63 30.86
C TYR A 6 -34.73 -64.22 29.61
N CYS A 7 -34.87 -65.12 28.63
CA CYS A 7 -35.66 -64.85 27.41
C CYS A 7 -36.59 -65.99 27.01
N ASN A 8 -36.68 -67.03 27.84
CA ASN A 8 -37.53 -68.22 27.67
C ASN A 8 -37.35 -68.98 26.35
N LYS A 9 -36.24 -68.75 25.62
CA LYS A 9 -35.92 -69.51 24.40
C LYS A 9 -35.37 -70.90 24.74
N THR A 10 -35.81 -71.89 23.98
CA THR A 10 -35.33 -73.27 24.05
C THR A 10 -34.20 -73.50 23.06
N PHE A 11 -33.19 -74.26 23.49
CA PHE A 11 -32.00 -74.59 22.71
C PHE A 11 -31.80 -76.10 22.65
N THR A 12 -31.28 -76.56 21.51
CA THR A 12 -31.06 -77.98 21.22
C THR A 12 -29.93 -78.56 22.07
N SER A 13 -28.95 -77.76 22.48
CA SER A 13 -27.84 -78.19 23.33
C SER A 13 -27.45 -77.16 24.40
N LYS A 14 -26.80 -77.64 25.47
CA LYS A 14 -26.23 -76.77 26.54
C LYS A 14 -25.17 -75.82 26.00
N TYR A 15 -24.38 -76.24 25.01
CA TYR A 15 -23.38 -75.41 24.35
C TYR A 15 -24.01 -74.18 23.68
N ILE A 16 -25.12 -74.37 22.97
CA ILE A 16 -25.83 -73.28 22.30
C ILE A 16 -26.44 -72.33 23.34
N LEU A 17 -27.01 -72.85 24.44
CA LEU A 17 -27.47 -72.02 25.54
C LEU A 17 -26.34 -71.19 26.17
N LYS A 18 -25.16 -71.79 26.38
CA LYS A 18 -23.98 -71.08 26.90
C LYS A 18 -23.59 -69.92 25.98
N THR A 19 -23.39 -70.20 24.69
CA THR A 19 -23.03 -69.15 23.72
C THR A 19 -24.12 -68.08 23.58
N HIS A 20 -25.40 -68.45 23.73
CA HIS A 20 -26.50 -67.50 23.79
C HIS A 20 -26.40 -66.57 25.02
N LEU A 21 -26.17 -67.12 26.22
CA LEU A 21 -26.04 -66.34 27.45
C LEU A 21 -24.81 -65.41 27.46
N GLU A 22 -23.74 -65.79 26.77
CA GLU A 22 -22.51 -65.01 26.63
C GLU A 22 -22.58 -63.92 25.57
N ARG A 23 -23.43 -64.07 24.55
CA ARG A 23 -23.44 -63.18 23.37
C ARG A 23 -24.73 -62.38 23.19
N ASN A 24 -25.82 -62.77 23.83
CA ASN A 24 -27.10 -62.08 23.68
C ASN A 24 -27.19 -60.87 24.61
N LYS A 25 -27.08 -59.66 24.06
CA LYS A 25 -27.13 -58.39 24.81
C LYS A 25 -28.32 -58.29 25.78
N LYS A 26 -29.52 -58.71 25.36
CA LYS A 26 -30.72 -58.67 26.22
C LYS A 26 -30.57 -59.57 27.44
N CYS A 27 -30.03 -60.78 27.26
CA CYS A 27 -29.84 -61.72 28.36
C CYS A 27 -28.66 -61.33 29.27
N ILE A 28 -27.62 -60.69 28.74
CA ILE A 28 -26.50 -60.13 29.53
C ILE A 28 -27.02 -59.00 30.43
N ASN A 29 -27.77 -58.06 29.87
CA ASN A 29 -28.36 -56.95 30.63
C ASN A 29 -29.36 -57.44 31.67
N ALA A 30 -30.21 -58.42 31.33
CA ALA A 30 -31.16 -59.03 32.27
C ALA A 30 -30.48 -59.75 33.44
N ARG A 31 -29.19 -60.08 33.31
CA ARG A 31 -28.35 -60.65 34.37
C ARG A 31 -27.63 -59.60 35.21
N GLY A 32 -27.78 -58.31 34.89
CA GLY A 32 -27.04 -57.23 35.54
C GLY A 32 -25.54 -57.25 35.25
N LEU A 33 -25.11 -57.92 34.18
CA LEU A 33 -23.70 -57.97 33.78
C LEU A 33 -23.39 -56.85 32.79
N GLU A 34 -22.22 -56.25 32.91
CA GLU A 34 -21.72 -55.30 31.91
C GLU A 34 -21.36 -56.02 30.61
N ILE A 35 -21.75 -55.44 29.48
CA ILE A 35 -21.37 -55.94 28.16
C ILE A 35 -19.91 -55.59 27.92
N THR A 36 -19.00 -56.53 28.19
CA THR A 36 -17.59 -56.40 27.83
C THR A 36 -17.39 -56.83 26.38
N SER A 37 -17.14 -55.88 25.48
CA SER A 37 -16.74 -56.18 24.10
C SER A 37 -15.60 -55.27 23.67
N GLN A 38 -14.67 -55.82 22.90
CA GLN A 38 -13.60 -55.06 22.24
C GLN A 38 -14.07 -54.31 20.98
N PHE A 39 -15.32 -54.50 20.56
CA PHE A 39 -15.87 -53.92 19.33
C PHE A 39 -16.81 -52.74 19.65
N ILE A 40 -16.22 -51.62 20.10
CA ILE A 40 -16.95 -50.41 20.48
C ILE A 40 -16.69 -49.34 19.41
N CYS A 41 -17.76 -48.76 18.85
CA CYS A 41 -17.64 -47.67 17.89
C CYS A 41 -17.28 -46.38 18.63
N LYS A 42 -16.17 -45.74 18.26
CA LYS A 42 -15.76 -44.48 18.92
C LYS A 42 -16.64 -43.29 18.55
N SER A 43 -17.34 -43.34 17.43
CA SER A 43 -18.13 -42.22 16.91
C SER A 43 -19.54 -42.14 17.50
N CYS A 44 -20.13 -43.26 17.90
CA CYS A 44 -21.49 -43.31 18.47
C CYS A 44 -21.64 -44.25 19.66
N GLU A 45 -20.53 -44.75 20.20
CA GLU A 45 -20.45 -45.65 21.36
C GLU A 45 -21.21 -46.98 21.19
N HIS A 46 -21.60 -47.34 19.97
CA HIS A 46 -22.28 -48.60 19.70
C HIS A 46 -21.37 -49.81 19.97
N VAL A 47 -21.80 -50.68 20.87
CA VAL A 47 -21.09 -51.91 21.23
C VAL A 47 -21.58 -53.08 20.36
N SER A 48 -20.70 -53.76 19.64
CA SER A 48 -21.01 -54.96 18.86
C SER A 48 -20.48 -56.23 19.55
N MET A 49 -21.19 -57.36 19.44
CA MET A 49 -20.73 -58.63 20.01
C MET A 49 -19.92 -59.48 19.02
N LYS A 50 -19.97 -59.13 17.72
CA LYS A 50 -19.27 -59.82 16.65
C LYS A 50 -18.50 -58.82 15.79
N ARG A 51 -17.38 -59.26 15.26
CA ARG A 51 -16.57 -58.47 14.32
C ARG A 51 -17.34 -58.11 13.05
N SER A 52 -18.12 -59.03 12.47
CA SER A 52 -18.92 -58.78 11.27
C SER A 52 -19.91 -57.63 11.46
N ASP A 53 -20.66 -57.69 12.56
CA ASP A 53 -21.70 -56.71 12.89
C ASP A 53 -21.06 -55.35 13.17
N PHE A 54 -19.89 -55.35 13.82
CA PHE A 54 -19.10 -54.15 14.04
C PHE A 54 -18.61 -53.52 12.73
N GLN A 55 -18.13 -54.32 11.78
CA GLN A 55 -17.65 -53.82 10.49
C GLN A 55 -18.79 -53.20 9.67
N ILE A 56 -19.96 -53.85 9.63
CA ILE A 56 -21.17 -53.31 9.00
C ILE A 56 -21.62 -52.01 9.68
N HIS A 57 -21.56 -51.99 11.02
CA HIS A 57 -21.84 -50.77 11.78
C HIS A 57 -20.85 -49.66 11.43
N LEU A 58 -19.54 -49.93 11.41
CA LEU A 58 -18.52 -48.94 11.11
C LEU A 58 -18.70 -48.34 9.72
N SER A 59 -18.97 -49.15 8.69
CA SER A 59 -19.17 -48.64 7.33
C SER A 59 -20.36 -47.69 7.25
N ASN A 60 -21.45 -47.98 7.96
CA ASN A 60 -22.65 -47.15 7.93
C ASN A 60 -22.53 -45.93 8.87
N CYS A 61 -21.97 -46.11 10.06
CA CYS A 61 -21.78 -45.06 11.06
C CYS A 61 -20.76 -44.02 10.59
N MET A 62 -19.66 -44.45 9.99
CA MET A 62 -18.63 -43.55 9.46
C MET A 62 -19.18 -42.74 8.29
N LYS A 63 -19.93 -43.39 7.39
CA LYS A 63 -20.60 -42.69 6.28
C LYS A 63 -21.56 -41.62 6.79
N TYR A 64 -22.42 -41.95 7.75
CA TYR A 64 -23.35 -40.99 8.34
C TYR A 64 -22.63 -39.82 9.05
N ALA A 65 -21.55 -40.09 9.78
CA ALA A 65 -20.75 -39.04 10.42
C ALA A 65 -20.11 -38.10 9.40
N ILE A 66 -19.55 -38.65 8.31
CA ILE A 66 -18.99 -37.87 7.20
C ILE A 66 -20.07 -37.02 6.52
N ASP A 67 -21.25 -37.59 6.26
CA ASP A 67 -22.35 -36.87 5.61
C ASP A 67 -22.84 -35.69 6.48
N LEU A 68 -22.93 -35.87 7.80
CA LEU A 68 -23.31 -34.82 8.75
C LEU A 68 -22.25 -33.70 8.84
N GLU A 69 -20.97 -34.09 8.88
CA GLU A 69 -19.86 -33.14 8.87
C GLU A 69 -19.81 -32.35 7.56
N LYS A 70 -20.04 -33.02 6.43
CA LYS A 70 -20.12 -32.40 5.11
C LYS A 70 -21.25 -31.37 5.03
N GLU A 71 -22.46 -31.70 5.50
CA GLU A 71 -23.59 -30.76 5.56
C GLU A 71 -23.24 -29.51 6.39
N THR A 72 -22.51 -29.71 7.49
CA THR A 72 -22.05 -28.60 8.35
C THR A 72 -21.06 -27.69 7.63
N TYR A 73 -20.11 -28.27 6.87
CA TYR A 73 -19.18 -27.47 6.07
C TYR A 73 -19.85 -26.76 4.90
N GLU A 74 -20.80 -27.41 4.21
CA GLU A 74 -21.55 -26.80 3.11
C GLU A 74 -22.35 -25.58 3.57
N LYS A 75 -22.97 -25.64 4.76
CA LYS A 75 -23.62 -24.48 5.38
C LYS A 75 -22.64 -23.33 5.64
N LYS A 76 -21.48 -23.64 6.24
CA LYS A 76 -20.43 -22.63 6.50
C LYS A 76 -19.88 -22.01 5.21
N ILE A 77 -19.73 -22.79 4.15
CA ILE A 77 -19.31 -22.29 2.84
C ILE A 77 -20.36 -21.34 2.29
N THR A 78 -21.63 -21.74 2.31
CA THR A 78 -22.74 -20.91 1.82
C THR A 78 -22.86 -19.59 2.59
N GLU A 79 -22.71 -19.62 3.93
CA GLU A 79 -22.70 -18.41 4.77
C GLU A 79 -21.53 -17.48 4.41
N LYS A 80 -20.34 -18.04 4.17
CA LYS A 80 -19.17 -17.27 3.75
C LYS A 80 -19.35 -16.67 2.36
N ASP A 81 -19.92 -17.41 1.42
CA ASP A 81 -20.18 -16.92 0.06
C ASP A 81 -21.18 -15.75 0.08
N ILE A 82 -22.26 -15.86 0.87
CA ILE A 82 -23.22 -14.77 1.08
C ILE A 82 -22.52 -13.53 1.67
N HIS A 83 -21.58 -13.72 2.60
CA HIS A 83 -20.84 -12.61 3.19
C HIS A 83 -19.89 -11.94 2.19
N ILE A 84 -19.19 -12.73 1.37
CA ILE A 84 -18.31 -12.24 0.32
C ILE A 84 -19.11 -11.42 -0.70
N THR A 85 -20.24 -11.92 -1.19
CA THR A 85 -21.09 -11.18 -2.14
C THR A 85 -21.56 -9.85 -1.57
N LYS A 86 -21.93 -9.79 -0.28
CA LYS A 86 -22.31 -8.53 0.39
C LYS A 86 -21.15 -7.54 0.46
N LEU A 87 -19.95 -8.01 0.78
CA LEU A 87 -18.75 -7.16 0.81
C LEU A 87 -18.39 -6.63 -0.58
N GLU A 88 -18.46 -7.47 -1.61
CA GLU A 88 -18.22 -7.07 -2.99
C GLU A 88 -19.20 -6.00 -3.44
N GLN A 89 -20.48 -6.15 -3.09
CA GLN A 89 -21.50 -5.15 -3.40
C GLN A 89 -21.25 -3.82 -2.67
N ASP A 90 -20.97 -3.84 -1.37
CA ASP A 90 -20.65 -2.62 -0.60
C ASP A 90 -19.40 -1.91 -1.14
N HIS A 91 -18.38 -2.68 -1.55
CA HIS A 91 -17.18 -2.14 -2.19
C HIS A 91 -17.51 -1.51 -3.54
N HIS A 92 -18.35 -2.17 -4.34
CA HIS A 92 -18.80 -1.65 -5.63
C HIS A 92 -19.55 -0.32 -5.48
N ASP A 93 -20.49 -0.25 -4.53
CA ASP A 93 -21.27 0.97 -4.26
C ASP A 93 -20.37 2.12 -3.80
N LYS A 94 -19.39 1.84 -2.94
CA LYS A 94 -18.38 2.83 -2.51
C LYS A 94 -17.51 3.34 -3.64
N ILE A 95 -17.09 2.45 -4.55
CA ILE A 95 -16.30 2.82 -5.74
C ILE A 95 -17.16 3.69 -6.66
N SER A 96 -18.40 3.28 -6.92
CA SER A 96 -19.35 4.04 -7.74
C SER A 96 -19.55 5.46 -7.22
N GLY A 97 -19.83 5.60 -5.92
CA GLY A 97 -19.99 6.91 -5.28
C GLY A 97 -18.74 7.79 -5.34
N LYS A 98 -17.54 7.20 -5.20
CA LYS A 98 -16.27 7.94 -5.37
C LYS A 98 -16.06 8.39 -6.83
N ASN A 99 -16.40 7.55 -7.80
CA ASN A 99 -16.28 7.89 -9.21
C ASN A 99 -17.21 9.04 -9.61
N GLU A 100 -18.45 9.06 -9.10
CA GLU A 100 -19.35 10.21 -9.29
C GLU A 100 -18.79 11.51 -8.70
N TYR A 101 -18.16 11.42 -7.52
CA TYR A 101 -17.52 12.59 -6.90
C TYR A 101 -16.31 13.08 -7.70
N ILE A 102 -15.47 12.16 -8.21
CA ILE A 102 -14.35 12.48 -9.10
C ILE A 102 -14.86 13.20 -10.36
N ALA A 103 -15.89 12.66 -11.02
CA ALA A 103 -16.47 13.29 -12.21
C ALA A 103 -16.98 14.72 -11.93
N LYS A 104 -17.56 14.97 -10.75
CA LYS A 104 -17.96 16.33 -10.32
C LYS A 104 -16.75 17.26 -10.13
N LEU A 105 -15.66 16.77 -9.55
CA LEU A 105 -14.43 17.54 -9.38
C LEU A 105 -13.78 17.86 -10.73
N GLU A 106 -13.68 16.89 -11.63
CA GLU A 106 -13.15 17.07 -12.99
C GLU A 106 -13.95 18.12 -13.77
N ALA A 107 -15.29 18.06 -13.70
CA ALA A 107 -16.14 19.06 -14.31
C ALA A 107 -15.93 20.48 -13.72
N ASN A 108 -15.63 20.59 -12.43
CA ASN A 108 -15.31 21.86 -11.78
C ASN A 108 -13.93 22.38 -12.18
N ILE A 109 -12.93 21.50 -12.28
CA ILE A 109 -11.59 21.84 -12.77
C ILE A 109 -11.68 22.41 -14.18
N ALA A 110 -12.37 21.73 -15.10
CA ALA A 110 -12.57 22.22 -16.47
C ALA A 110 -13.27 23.59 -16.51
N LYS A 111 -14.25 23.84 -15.63
CA LYS A 111 -14.90 25.15 -15.49
C LYS A 111 -13.96 26.24 -14.96
N LEU A 112 -13.00 25.90 -14.10
CA LEU A 112 -12.02 26.85 -13.57
C LEU A 112 -10.92 27.14 -14.60
N GLU A 113 -10.44 26.13 -15.31
CA GLU A 113 -9.47 26.27 -16.40
C GLU A 113 -10.00 27.20 -17.50
N THR A 114 -11.23 26.98 -17.96
CA THR A 114 -11.88 27.86 -18.94
C THR A 114 -12.09 29.30 -18.45
N LYS A 115 -12.25 29.50 -17.13
CA LYS A 115 -12.29 30.86 -16.54
C LYS A 115 -10.90 31.50 -16.51
N LEU A 116 -9.87 30.74 -16.14
CA LEU A 116 -8.48 31.22 -16.12
C LEU A 116 -8.04 31.64 -17.52
N GLU A 117 -8.30 30.82 -18.53
CA GLU A 117 -7.98 31.15 -19.93
C GLU A 117 -8.65 32.47 -20.38
N LYS A 118 -9.91 32.69 -19.99
CA LYS A 118 -10.60 33.96 -20.27
C LYS A 118 -9.95 35.16 -19.55
N PHE A 119 -9.52 34.97 -18.30
CA PHE A 119 -8.81 36.02 -17.55
C PHE A 119 -7.44 36.33 -18.15
N GLU A 120 -6.66 35.31 -18.50
CA GLU A 120 -5.35 35.46 -19.15
C GLU A 120 -5.48 36.22 -20.47
N ASN A 121 -6.43 35.84 -21.32
CA ASN A 121 -6.72 36.54 -22.57
C ASN A 121 -7.12 38.01 -22.34
N ALA A 122 -7.92 38.29 -21.31
CA ALA A 122 -8.31 39.67 -20.96
C ALA A 122 -7.11 40.51 -20.45
N VAL A 123 -6.19 39.90 -19.68
CA VAL A 123 -4.97 40.57 -19.22
C VAL A 123 -4.04 40.90 -20.40
N VAL A 124 -3.82 39.94 -21.31
CA VAL A 124 -3.01 40.16 -22.52
C VAL A 124 -3.60 41.27 -23.40
N ALA A 125 -4.93 41.27 -23.61
CA ALA A 125 -5.61 42.32 -24.36
C ALA A 125 -5.48 43.71 -23.71
N ASN A 126 -5.64 43.79 -22.38
CA ASN A 126 -5.47 45.04 -21.64
C ASN A 126 -4.02 45.55 -21.66
N MET A 127 -3.04 44.65 -21.53
CA MET A 127 -1.63 45.01 -21.66
C MET A 127 -1.33 45.58 -23.05
N ALA A 128 -1.76 44.91 -24.12
CA ALA A 128 -1.57 45.39 -25.49
C ALA A 128 -2.18 46.79 -25.72
N ALA A 129 -3.39 47.04 -25.19
CA ALA A 129 -4.01 48.35 -25.24
C ALA A 129 -3.21 49.43 -24.47
N THR A 130 -2.54 49.05 -23.38
CA THR A 130 -1.71 49.95 -22.57
C THR A 130 -0.37 50.27 -23.27
N THR A 131 0.24 49.30 -23.95
CA THR A 131 1.47 49.51 -24.74
C THR A 131 1.24 50.47 -25.90
N HIS A 132 0.11 50.33 -26.61
CA HIS A 132 -0.28 51.26 -27.67
C HIS A 132 -0.53 52.70 -27.18
N ALA A 133 -0.98 52.88 -25.94
CA ALA A 133 -1.12 54.21 -25.32
C ALA A 133 0.22 54.86 -24.92
N LEU A 134 1.25 54.05 -24.65
CA LEU A 134 2.60 54.51 -24.32
C LEU A 134 3.41 54.84 -25.58
N ASP A 135 3.28 54.05 -26.65
CA ASP A 135 3.95 54.31 -27.94
C ASP A 135 3.45 55.59 -28.61
N ALA A 136 2.17 55.94 -28.45
CA ALA A 136 1.62 57.22 -28.90
C ALA A 136 2.19 58.45 -28.16
N LYS A 137 2.73 58.25 -26.95
CA LYS A 137 3.40 59.30 -26.14
C LYS A 137 4.91 59.38 -26.40
N ALA A 138 5.55 58.30 -26.84
CA ALA A 138 6.98 58.25 -27.14
C ALA A 138 7.37 58.88 -28.50
N ALA A 139 6.42 59.06 -29.43
CA ALA A 139 6.66 59.66 -30.75
C ALA A 139 7.00 61.17 -30.74
N LYS A 140 7.14 61.81 -29.56
CA LYS A 140 7.52 63.22 -29.42
C LYS A 140 8.90 63.48 -28.77
N ALA A 141 9.72 62.46 -28.53
CA ALA A 141 11.05 62.65 -27.94
C ALA A 141 12.17 62.05 -28.81
N THR A 142 12.75 62.93 -29.62
CA THR A 142 14.18 63.16 -29.90
C THR A 142 15.15 61.98 -30.09
N GLN A 143 15.79 62.04 -31.28
CA GLN A 143 17.11 61.55 -31.70
C GLN A 143 18.15 61.29 -30.58
N LEU A 144 18.87 60.15 -30.64
CA LEU A 144 20.30 60.04 -30.97
C LEU A 144 20.94 58.69 -30.54
N THR A 145 21.90 58.27 -31.38
CA THR A 145 23.08 57.40 -31.14
C THR A 145 22.91 55.88 -30.96
N THR A 146 23.27 55.21 -32.05
CA THR A 146 23.75 53.83 -32.17
C THR A 146 24.95 53.57 -31.26
N ASN A 147 24.84 52.58 -30.37
CA ASN A 147 25.99 51.89 -29.79
C ASN A 147 25.78 50.39 -29.97
N ASN A 148 26.58 49.79 -30.85
CA ASN A 148 26.72 48.34 -30.92
C ASN A 148 27.47 47.90 -29.65
N THR A 149 26.78 47.25 -28.73
CA THR A 149 27.41 46.52 -27.65
C THR A 149 26.98 45.07 -27.77
N THR A 150 27.88 44.25 -28.30
CA THR A 150 27.81 42.80 -28.26
C THR A 150 27.73 42.40 -26.79
N LEU A 151 26.54 42.02 -26.31
CA LEU A 151 26.38 41.51 -24.96
C LEU A 151 26.92 40.08 -24.93
N THR A 152 28.18 39.98 -24.56
CA THR A 152 28.80 38.77 -24.02
C THR A 152 27.90 38.26 -22.90
N THR A 153 27.39 37.04 -23.05
CA THR A 153 26.72 36.29 -21.98
C THR A 153 27.73 36.08 -20.85
N ASN A 154 27.80 37.04 -19.93
CA ASN A 154 28.36 36.78 -18.61
C ASN A 154 27.50 35.66 -18.01
N ILE A 155 28.08 34.46 -17.89
CA ILE A 155 27.56 33.39 -17.07
C ILE A 155 27.65 33.92 -15.65
N THR A 156 26.63 34.64 -15.21
CA THR A 156 26.44 34.98 -13.82
C THR A 156 26.36 33.65 -13.09
N VAL A 157 27.33 33.37 -12.23
CA VAL A 157 27.27 32.23 -11.32
C VAL A 157 26.09 32.52 -10.39
N ASN A 158 24.90 32.07 -10.79
CA ASN A 158 23.68 32.25 -10.02
C ASN A 158 23.84 31.44 -8.73
N ASN A 159 24.21 32.12 -7.65
CA ASN A 159 24.21 31.57 -6.29
C ASN A 159 22.81 31.53 -5.67
N VAL A 160 21.79 31.82 -6.48
CA VAL A 160 20.38 31.76 -6.12
C VAL A 160 19.90 30.31 -6.15
N LEU A 161 19.24 29.88 -5.08
CA LEU A 161 18.59 28.58 -5.02
C LEU A 161 17.18 28.66 -5.60
N ASN A 162 16.95 27.97 -6.72
CA ASN A 162 15.63 27.86 -7.31
C ASN A 162 14.85 26.69 -6.66
N LEU A 163 13.85 27.03 -5.85
CA LEU A 163 12.93 26.08 -5.22
C LEU A 163 11.51 26.13 -5.82
N SER A 164 11.36 26.67 -7.04
CA SER A 164 10.07 26.71 -7.73
C SER A 164 9.56 25.30 -8.02
N GLN A 165 8.23 25.15 -8.05
CA GLN A 165 7.61 23.84 -8.25
C GLN A 165 8.00 23.24 -9.61
N GLU A 166 8.07 24.06 -10.65
CA GLU A 166 8.43 23.66 -12.01
C GLU A 166 9.87 23.17 -12.09
N HIS A 167 10.81 23.91 -11.48
CA HIS A 167 12.22 23.53 -11.48
C HIS A 167 12.45 22.23 -10.71
N VAL A 168 11.90 22.13 -9.49
CA VAL A 168 12.02 20.95 -8.64
C VAL A 168 11.44 19.72 -9.34
N LYS A 169 10.22 19.82 -9.88
CA LYS A 169 9.57 18.71 -10.59
C LYS A 169 10.37 18.28 -11.83
N LYS A 170 10.95 19.23 -12.57
CA LYS A 170 11.82 18.94 -13.71
C LYS A 170 13.05 18.13 -13.30
N VAL A 171 13.80 18.58 -12.30
CA VAL A 171 15.01 17.87 -11.82
C VAL A 171 14.66 16.47 -11.32
N LEU A 172 13.56 16.33 -10.57
CA LEU A 172 13.09 15.03 -10.09
C LEU A 172 12.72 14.09 -11.25
N THR A 173 11.98 14.59 -12.24
CA THR A 173 11.55 13.75 -13.38
C THR A 173 12.73 13.30 -14.24
N GLU A 174 13.72 14.17 -14.44
CA GLU A 174 14.87 13.92 -15.32
C GLU A 174 15.98 13.09 -14.64
N GLN A 175 16.18 13.23 -13.33
CA GLN A 175 17.38 12.71 -12.66
C GLN A 175 17.11 11.79 -11.47
N LEU A 176 15.89 11.73 -10.92
CA LEU A 176 15.58 10.80 -9.83
C LEU A 176 15.48 9.37 -10.37
N ASP A 177 16.25 8.47 -9.79
CA ASP A 177 16.22 7.05 -10.11
C ASP A 177 15.71 6.19 -8.94
N TYR A 178 15.47 4.91 -9.21
CA TYR A 178 14.97 3.96 -8.22
C TYR A 178 15.98 3.66 -7.10
N ASN A 179 17.29 3.78 -7.33
CA ASN A 179 18.31 3.53 -6.31
C ASN A 179 18.24 4.58 -5.20
N VAL A 180 17.96 5.84 -5.57
CA VAL A 180 17.73 6.93 -4.61
C VAL A 180 16.59 6.57 -3.66
N VAL A 181 15.50 6.03 -4.21
CA VAL A 181 14.29 5.68 -3.44
C VAL A 181 14.52 4.44 -2.57
N TYR A 182 15.25 3.45 -3.06
CA TYR A 182 15.65 2.25 -2.29
C TYR A 182 16.61 2.56 -1.14
N ALA A 183 17.35 3.67 -1.22
CA ALA A 183 18.15 4.20 -0.12
C ALA A 183 17.35 5.09 0.86
N GLY A 184 16.03 5.18 0.70
CA GLY A 184 15.14 5.88 1.62
C GLY A 184 15.36 7.39 1.67
N GLN A 185 15.11 8.00 2.82
CA GLN A 185 15.31 9.45 2.99
C GLN A 185 16.78 9.85 2.93
N SER A 186 17.69 8.97 3.34
CA SER A 186 19.14 9.23 3.23
C SER A 186 19.57 9.31 1.77
N GLY A 187 19.04 8.43 0.91
CA GLY A 187 19.25 8.48 -0.54
C GLY A 187 18.73 9.80 -1.13
N LEU A 188 17.50 10.16 -0.79
CA LEU A 188 16.90 11.42 -1.24
C LEU A 188 17.72 12.64 -0.80
N ALA A 189 18.20 12.68 0.45
CA ALA A 189 19.03 13.77 0.94
C ALA A 189 20.33 13.92 0.12
N ALA A 190 21.01 12.81 -0.17
CA ALA A 190 22.22 12.83 -0.99
C ALA A 190 21.94 13.31 -2.42
N PHE A 191 20.84 12.82 -3.02
CA PHE A 191 20.40 13.26 -4.34
C PHE A 191 20.11 14.76 -4.38
N VAL A 192 19.34 15.29 -3.44
CA VAL A 192 18.97 16.71 -3.39
C VAL A 192 20.22 17.58 -3.20
N VAL A 193 21.13 17.20 -2.30
CA VAL A 193 22.39 17.93 -2.11
C VAL A 193 23.20 18.00 -3.41
N GLU A 194 23.31 16.87 -4.11
CA GLU A 194 24.12 16.78 -5.33
C GLU A 194 23.49 17.51 -6.52
N LYS A 195 22.16 17.40 -6.68
CA LYS A 195 21.47 17.83 -7.90
C LYS A 195 20.77 19.17 -7.79
N MET A 196 20.55 19.68 -6.58
CA MET A 196 19.72 20.87 -6.35
C MET A 196 20.38 21.90 -5.44
N LEU A 197 21.17 21.48 -4.45
CA LEU A 197 21.72 22.40 -3.44
C LEU A 197 23.13 22.90 -3.78
N LYS A 198 23.65 22.54 -4.95
CA LYS A 198 24.93 23.02 -5.49
C LYS A 198 24.70 23.87 -6.72
N ASN A 199 25.51 24.90 -6.91
CA ASN A 199 25.54 25.66 -8.14
C ASN A 199 26.30 24.90 -9.25
N GLN A 200 26.37 25.49 -10.45
CA GLN A 200 27.07 24.91 -11.60
C GLN A 200 28.58 24.70 -11.37
N ALA A 201 29.18 25.42 -10.42
CA ALA A 201 30.58 25.24 -10.01
C ALA A 201 30.75 24.15 -8.93
N GLY A 202 29.67 23.48 -8.51
CA GLY A 202 29.69 22.45 -7.47
C GLY A 202 29.70 23.01 -6.04
N ASN A 203 29.62 24.33 -5.88
CA ASN A 203 29.62 24.99 -4.56
C ASN A 203 28.22 24.94 -3.95
N LEU A 204 28.18 24.67 -2.65
CA LEU A 204 26.94 24.56 -1.90
C LEU A 204 26.26 25.94 -1.73
N ILE A 205 25.01 26.05 -2.18
CA ILE A 205 24.18 27.27 -2.10
C ILE A 205 23.08 27.20 -1.03
N TYR A 206 22.91 26.04 -0.40
CA TYR A 206 22.03 25.84 0.76
C TYR A 206 22.84 25.24 1.90
N ARG A 207 23.14 26.04 2.94
CA ARG A 207 24.12 25.67 3.97
C ARG A 207 23.48 25.56 5.34
N CYS A 208 23.87 24.54 6.11
CA CYS A 208 23.51 24.40 7.51
C CYS A 208 24.42 25.27 8.38
N VAL A 209 23.87 26.35 8.92
CA VAL A 209 24.63 27.32 9.75
C VAL A 209 24.53 27.05 11.24
N ASP A 210 23.51 26.30 11.67
CA ASP A 210 23.38 25.79 13.05
C ASP A 210 22.82 24.37 13.03
N PRO A 211 23.68 23.33 13.09
CA PRO A 211 23.25 21.94 13.10
C PRO A 211 22.37 21.57 14.30
N SER A 212 22.59 22.19 15.47
CA SER A 212 21.84 21.89 16.69
C SER A 212 20.37 22.29 16.58
N ARG A 213 20.11 23.38 15.85
CA ARG A 213 18.76 23.90 15.57
C ARG A 213 18.24 23.49 14.18
N GLN A 214 19.07 22.80 13.39
CA GLN A 214 18.83 22.50 11.98
C GLN A 214 18.46 23.77 11.20
N MET A 215 19.24 24.84 11.36
CA MET A 215 19.02 26.12 10.67
C MET A 215 19.83 26.15 9.38
N PHE A 216 19.15 26.36 8.26
CA PHE A 216 19.77 26.47 6.95
C PHE A 216 19.65 27.88 6.39
N GLU A 217 20.61 28.29 5.58
CA GLU A 217 20.63 29.57 4.89
C GLU A 217 20.88 29.38 3.39
N PHE A 218 20.13 30.11 2.57
CA PHE A 218 20.30 30.19 1.12
C PHE A 218 19.90 31.56 0.59
N MET A 219 20.29 31.89 -0.63
CA MET A 219 19.89 33.12 -1.31
C MET A 219 18.69 32.84 -2.24
N ASP A 220 17.63 33.65 -2.13
CA ASP A 220 16.44 33.52 -2.97
C ASP A 220 16.54 34.33 -4.28
N GLU A 221 15.49 34.27 -5.09
CA GLU A 221 15.42 34.94 -6.40
C GLU A 221 15.50 36.46 -6.33
N ASN A 222 15.23 37.07 -5.17
CA ASN A 222 15.37 38.50 -4.94
C ASN A 222 16.79 38.88 -4.48
N GLY A 223 17.66 37.89 -4.24
CA GLY A 223 19.00 38.08 -3.68
C GLY A 223 19.02 38.15 -2.15
N ASP A 224 17.89 37.89 -1.49
CA ASP A 224 17.78 37.95 -0.04
C ASP A 224 18.26 36.65 0.60
N THR A 225 18.95 36.77 1.76
CA THR A 225 19.33 35.60 2.56
C THR A 225 18.13 35.09 3.34
N VAL A 226 17.69 33.90 3.01
CA VAL A 226 16.55 33.23 3.61
C VAL A 226 17.02 32.19 4.62
N ARG A 227 16.47 32.25 5.83
CA ARG A 227 16.61 31.19 6.84
C ARG A 227 15.50 30.16 6.71
N ASP A 228 15.90 28.90 6.67
CA ASP A 228 15.01 27.75 6.60
C ASP A 228 15.22 26.85 7.82
N MET A 229 14.27 26.92 8.76
CA MET A 229 14.34 26.14 9.99
C MET A 229 13.89 24.71 9.71
N LYS A 230 14.71 23.73 10.10
CA LYS A 230 14.44 22.29 9.92
C LYS A 230 14.20 21.89 8.45
N ALA A 231 14.79 22.62 7.51
CA ALA A 231 14.63 22.41 6.07
C ALA A 231 13.17 22.41 5.59
N GLU A 232 12.29 23.14 6.27
CA GLU A 232 10.85 23.16 6.02
C GLU A 232 10.55 23.66 4.59
N LYS A 233 11.19 24.74 4.14
CA LYS A 233 10.98 25.28 2.79
C LYS A 233 11.45 24.29 1.72
N LEU A 234 12.63 23.69 1.92
CA LEU A 234 13.14 22.66 1.01
C LEU A 234 12.18 21.47 0.90
N ILE A 235 11.73 20.93 2.03
CA ILE A 235 10.82 19.77 2.07
C ILE A 235 9.49 20.12 1.42
N GLN A 236 8.92 21.29 1.71
CA GLN A 236 7.67 21.74 1.08
C GLN A 236 7.82 21.87 -0.43
N SER A 237 8.93 22.41 -0.94
CA SER A 237 9.19 22.49 -2.37
C SER A 237 9.33 21.12 -3.01
N LEU A 238 10.00 20.16 -2.36
CA LEU A 238 10.07 18.77 -2.84
C LEU A 238 8.69 18.10 -2.89
N VAL A 239 7.87 18.28 -1.85
CA VAL A 239 6.50 17.72 -1.80
C VAL A 239 5.60 18.34 -2.87
N LYS A 240 5.66 19.67 -3.06
CA LYS A 240 4.95 20.37 -4.14
C LYS A 240 5.42 19.95 -5.53
N GLY A 241 6.72 19.65 -5.68
CA GLY A 241 7.32 19.08 -6.88
C GLY A 241 7.01 17.60 -7.11
N GLU A 242 6.09 17.01 -6.34
CA GLU A 242 5.63 15.62 -6.46
C GLU A 242 6.72 14.55 -6.19
N VAL A 243 7.74 14.86 -5.36
CA VAL A 243 8.85 13.94 -5.05
C VAL A 243 8.38 12.53 -4.66
N ILE A 244 7.35 12.41 -3.82
CA ILE A 244 6.83 11.11 -3.36
C ILE A 244 6.25 10.32 -4.54
N LYS A 245 5.43 10.96 -5.37
CA LYS A 245 4.78 10.32 -6.51
C LYS A 245 5.81 9.88 -7.55
N ILE A 246 6.68 10.80 -7.98
CA ILE A 246 7.73 10.51 -8.97
C ILE A 246 8.67 9.41 -8.45
N GLY A 247 9.08 9.48 -7.19
CA GLY A 247 9.94 8.46 -6.59
C GLY A 247 9.30 7.08 -6.55
N LEU A 248 8.03 6.98 -6.14
CA LEU A 248 7.32 5.69 -6.12
C LEU A 248 7.10 5.13 -7.53
N GLU A 249 6.86 5.97 -8.53
CA GLU A 249 6.82 5.55 -9.94
C GLU A 249 8.18 4.99 -10.40
N GLN A 250 9.30 5.62 -10.02
CA GLN A 250 10.64 5.10 -10.32
C GLN A 250 10.91 3.78 -9.60
N ALA A 251 10.59 3.68 -8.30
CA ALA A 251 10.74 2.44 -7.53
C ALA A 251 9.95 1.28 -8.16
N GLY A 252 8.73 1.54 -8.66
CA GLY A 252 7.92 0.56 -9.38
C GLY A 252 8.63 -0.04 -10.61
N LYS A 253 9.37 0.78 -11.38
CA LYS A 253 10.21 0.29 -12.50
C LYS A 253 11.32 -0.64 -12.02
N GLY A 254 11.85 -0.39 -10.82
CA GLY A 254 12.86 -1.21 -10.18
C GLY A 254 12.31 -2.50 -9.57
N TRP A 255 11.00 -2.68 -9.42
CA TRP A 255 10.42 -3.91 -8.83
C TRP A 255 10.00 -4.93 -9.85
N ASN A 256 9.52 -4.52 -11.02
CA ASN A 256 8.93 -5.42 -11.98
C ASN A 256 10.01 -6.12 -12.81
N THR A 257 10.50 -7.25 -12.30
CA THR A 257 11.30 -8.20 -13.08
C THR A 257 10.50 -9.46 -13.38
N ASP A 258 10.87 -10.18 -14.44
CA ASP A 258 10.24 -11.45 -14.83
C ASP A 258 10.50 -12.58 -13.83
N ASP A 259 11.36 -12.38 -12.82
CA ASP A 259 11.66 -13.34 -11.77
C ASP A 259 10.89 -13.02 -10.47
N PRO A 260 9.85 -13.81 -10.13
CA PRO A 260 9.06 -13.59 -8.93
C PRO A 260 9.87 -13.68 -7.63
N LYS A 261 10.95 -14.47 -7.58
CA LYS A 261 11.78 -14.60 -6.37
C LYS A 261 12.57 -13.33 -6.10
N LEU A 262 13.12 -12.72 -7.15
CA LEU A 262 13.81 -11.43 -7.06
C LEU A 262 12.86 -10.32 -6.58
N ASN A 263 11.61 -10.35 -7.01
CA ASN A 263 10.61 -9.36 -6.58
C ASN A 263 10.28 -9.49 -5.08
N VAL A 264 10.16 -10.71 -4.56
CA VAL A 264 9.97 -10.98 -3.12
C VAL A 264 11.19 -10.52 -2.31
N GLN A 265 12.39 -10.91 -2.71
CA GLN A 265 13.64 -10.51 -2.03
C GLN A 265 13.82 -8.98 -2.02
N ARG A 266 13.53 -8.29 -3.13
CA ARG A 266 13.59 -6.82 -3.18
C ARG A 266 12.57 -6.18 -2.25
N THR A 267 11.38 -6.76 -2.11
CA THR A 267 10.36 -6.27 -1.18
C THR A 267 10.85 -6.41 0.26
N GLU A 268 11.44 -7.55 0.63
CA GLU A 268 12.00 -7.77 1.97
C GLU A 268 13.13 -6.78 2.30
N VAL A 269 14.01 -6.48 1.33
CA VAL A 269 15.18 -5.61 1.55
C VAL A 269 14.80 -4.13 1.57
N PHE A 270 13.95 -3.67 0.65
CA PHE A 270 13.77 -2.23 0.41
C PHE A 270 12.44 -1.67 0.92
N SER A 271 11.45 -2.48 1.30
CA SER A 271 10.13 -2.00 1.72
C SER A 271 10.18 -0.99 2.87
N ALA A 272 11.06 -1.19 3.85
CA ALA A 272 11.25 -0.25 4.95
C ALA A 272 11.72 1.12 4.47
N ASN A 273 12.74 1.16 3.61
CA ASN A 273 13.31 2.40 3.07
C ASN A 273 12.34 3.12 2.13
N VAL A 274 11.60 2.37 1.31
CA VAL A 274 10.58 2.94 0.42
C VAL A 274 9.43 3.52 1.23
N ASN A 275 9.00 2.84 2.31
CA ASN A 275 8.00 3.38 3.23
C ASN A 275 8.51 4.63 3.97
N GLU A 276 9.77 4.63 4.38
CA GLU A 276 10.41 5.80 4.99
C GLU A 276 10.41 6.99 4.02
N TYR A 277 10.80 6.76 2.75
CA TYR A 277 10.75 7.74 1.67
C TYR A 277 9.33 8.30 1.46
N ALA A 278 8.33 7.43 1.35
CA ALA A 278 6.94 7.82 1.13
C ALA A 278 6.36 8.64 2.30
N ASN A 279 6.93 8.50 3.50
CA ASN A 279 6.53 9.23 4.70
C ASN A 279 7.30 10.55 4.91
N LEU A 280 8.05 11.05 3.92
CA LEU A 280 8.82 12.30 4.01
C LEU A 280 8.00 13.48 4.58
N ASN A 281 6.73 13.63 4.18
CA ASN A 281 5.88 14.73 4.66
C ASN A 281 5.42 14.55 6.12
N ARG A 282 5.43 13.33 6.65
CA ARG A 282 4.99 13.04 8.04
C ARG A 282 6.16 12.95 9.01
N ASN A 283 7.26 12.35 8.58
CA ASN A 283 8.48 12.21 9.35
C ASN A 283 9.66 12.39 8.39
N ASN A 284 10.38 13.49 8.52
CA ASN A 284 11.56 13.85 7.69
C ASN A 284 12.84 13.90 8.53
N THR A 285 12.88 13.21 9.67
CA THR A 285 14.01 13.30 10.60
C THR A 285 15.31 12.79 9.99
N VAL A 286 15.26 11.67 9.28
CA VAL A 286 16.44 11.10 8.60
C VAL A 286 16.90 12.00 7.46
N PHE A 287 15.96 12.49 6.64
CA PHE A 287 16.25 13.45 5.58
C PHE A 287 16.97 14.69 6.13
N ARG A 288 16.38 15.37 7.13
CA ARG A 288 16.94 16.60 7.71
C ARG A 288 18.31 16.40 8.34
N SER A 289 18.46 15.30 9.10
CA SER A 289 19.75 14.96 9.71
C SER A 289 20.82 14.74 8.66
N LYS A 290 20.48 14.05 7.56
CA LYS A 290 21.43 13.77 6.49
C LYS A 290 21.79 15.03 5.70
N VAL A 291 20.80 15.85 5.32
CA VAL A 291 21.05 17.16 4.66
C VAL A 291 21.93 18.03 5.54
N SER A 292 21.62 18.17 6.84
CA SER A 292 22.45 18.94 7.78
C SER A 292 23.91 18.47 7.77
N SER A 293 24.15 17.16 7.86
CA SER A 293 25.51 16.60 7.84
C SER A 293 26.29 16.83 6.53
N MET A 294 25.59 17.02 5.42
CA MET A 294 26.18 17.19 4.08
C MET A 294 26.31 18.66 3.66
N THR A 295 25.72 19.57 4.44
CA THR A 295 25.62 21.00 4.10
C THR A 295 26.24 21.92 5.15
N THR A 296 26.92 21.36 6.14
CA THR A 296 27.67 22.11 7.15
C THR A 296 29.01 22.60 6.58
#